data_AF-A0A6S6UD77-F1
#
_entry.id   AF-A0A6S6UD77-F1
#
_cell.length_a   1.000
_cell.length_b   1.000
_cell.length_c   1.000
_cell.angle_alpha   90.00
_cell.angle_beta   90.00
_cell.angle_gamma   90.00
#
_symmetry.space_group_name_H-M   'P 1'
#
loop_
_entity.id
_entity.type
_entity.pdbx_description
1 polymer ?
#
loop_
_entity_poly.entity_id
_entity_poly.type
_entity_poly.pdbx_seq_one_letter_code
_entity_poly.pdbx_strand_id
1 'polypeptide(L)'
;MMTFSQAKLAKEFCYVDSIVKNIALEMRYVGEDNFLGEVVDGYLSPKAILTKKATHALLKVQRELNGFGLGLKIFDAYRPQKAVDHFVRWGRDLLDTKMKAIYYPTVEKRHLFRDGYIAKKSGHSRGSTVDLTIIDLETKEALDMGSSFDFFGKLSWVKNREITSQQRANRMLLNSVMLKHGFKS
;
A
#
# COMPACT_ATOMS: atom_id res chain seq x y z
N MET A 1 -23.03 -21.88 -8.09
CA MET A 1 -22.31 -20.60 -8.16
C MET A 1 -22.97 -19.62 -7.21
N MET A 2 -22.40 -19.36 -6.04
CA MET A 2 -22.87 -18.25 -5.19
C MET A 2 -22.31 -16.95 -5.77
N THR A 3 -23.17 -16.17 -6.42
CA THR A 3 -22.90 -14.76 -6.71
C THR A 3 -22.84 -14.02 -5.38
N PHE A 4 -21.64 -13.75 -4.89
CA PHE A 4 -21.47 -12.79 -3.81
C PHE A 4 -21.99 -11.44 -4.32
N SER A 5 -23.15 -11.04 -3.83
CA SER A 5 -23.65 -9.67 -3.97
C SER A 5 -22.54 -8.74 -3.50
N GLN A 6 -21.96 -7.97 -4.42
CA GLN A 6 -20.96 -6.97 -4.11
C GLN A 6 -21.55 -6.03 -3.04
N ALA A 7 -20.97 -6.02 -1.85
CA ALA A 7 -21.49 -5.22 -0.75
C ALA A 7 -21.58 -3.76 -1.20
N LYS A 8 -22.76 -3.16 -1.07
CA LYS A 8 -23.00 -1.77 -1.49
C LYS A 8 -22.11 -0.86 -0.66
N LEU A 9 -21.12 -0.25 -1.30
CA LEU A 9 -20.23 0.71 -0.65
C LEU A 9 -21.03 1.90 -0.11
N ALA A 10 -20.57 2.47 1.01
CA ALA A 10 -21.10 3.74 1.48
C ALA A 10 -20.99 4.81 0.38
N LYS A 11 -21.93 5.77 0.35
CA LYS A 11 -22.07 6.75 -0.76
C LYS A 11 -20.78 7.52 -1.06
N GLU A 12 -19.93 7.73 -0.06
CA GLU A 12 -18.66 8.45 -0.17
C GLU A 12 -17.51 7.61 -0.74
N PHE A 13 -17.67 6.31 -0.86
CA PHE A 13 -16.64 5.38 -1.31
C PHE A 13 -16.88 4.89 -2.73
N CYS A 14 -15.82 4.44 -3.38
CA CYS A 14 -15.85 3.85 -4.70
C CYS A 14 -14.69 2.86 -4.87
N TYR A 15 -14.83 1.97 -5.84
CA TYR A 15 -13.70 1.19 -6.33
C TYR A 15 -12.80 2.08 -7.16
N VAL A 16 -11.49 2.01 -6.94
CA VAL A 16 -10.53 2.91 -7.61
C VAL A 16 -10.55 2.71 -9.12
N ASP A 17 -10.58 1.46 -9.59
CA ASP A 17 -10.65 1.06 -11.01
C ASP A 17 -11.95 1.47 -11.73
N SER A 18 -13.01 1.82 -10.97
CA SER A 18 -14.22 2.39 -11.55
C SER A 18 -14.00 3.79 -12.15
N ILE A 19 -13.06 4.57 -11.60
CA ILE A 19 -12.76 5.96 -11.99
C ILE A 19 -11.37 6.09 -12.62
N VAL A 20 -10.35 5.51 -11.99
CA VAL A 20 -8.96 5.53 -12.48
C VAL A 20 -8.75 4.30 -13.37
N LYS A 21 -8.94 4.48 -14.67
CA LYS A 21 -8.72 3.40 -15.65
C LYS A 21 -7.23 3.08 -15.76
N ASN A 22 -6.92 1.82 -16.08
CA ASN A 22 -5.57 1.28 -16.25
C ASN A 22 -4.65 1.41 -15.02
N ILE A 23 -5.22 1.51 -13.82
CA ILE A 23 -4.45 1.42 -12.57
C ILE A 23 -4.13 -0.05 -12.27
N ALA A 24 -2.88 -0.33 -11.90
CA ALA A 24 -2.49 -1.68 -11.50
C ALA A 24 -2.86 -1.93 -10.03
N LEU A 25 -3.43 -3.10 -9.74
CA LEU A 25 -3.82 -3.51 -8.40
C LEU A 25 -3.10 -4.80 -8.04
N GLU A 26 -2.31 -4.76 -6.97
CA GLU A 26 -1.65 -5.96 -6.42
C GLU A 26 -2.29 -6.39 -5.11
N MET A 27 -2.83 -5.45 -4.32
CA MET A 27 -3.68 -5.70 -3.15
C MET A 27 -3.12 -6.79 -2.22
N ARG A 28 -1.91 -6.55 -1.70
CA ARG A 28 -1.04 -7.53 -1.03
C ARG A 28 -1.69 -8.36 0.07
N TYR A 29 -2.66 -7.78 0.75
CA TYR A 29 -3.36 -8.39 1.88
C TYR A 29 -4.48 -9.37 1.50
N VAL A 30 -4.78 -9.54 0.20
CA VAL A 30 -5.68 -10.60 -0.30
C VAL A 30 -4.96 -11.92 -0.59
N GLY A 31 -3.63 -11.94 -0.51
CA GLY A 31 -2.79 -13.13 -0.72
C GLY A 31 -1.81 -13.31 0.44
N GLU A 32 -0.88 -14.25 0.29
CA GLU A 32 0.13 -14.56 1.32
C GLU A 32 1.43 -13.76 1.17
N ASP A 33 1.62 -13.03 0.07
CA ASP A 33 2.81 -12.20 -0.15
C ASP A 33 2.71 -10.85 0.60
N ASN A 34 2.69 -10.94 1.94
CA ASN A 34 2.71 -9.81 2.87
C ASN A 34 3.45 -10.21 4.17
N PHE A 35 3.63 -9.29 5.10
CA PHE A 35 4.42 -9.53 6.32
C PHE A 35 3.82 -10.54 7.31
N LEU A 36 2.54 -10.91 7.18
CA LEU A 36 1.91 -11.99 7.96
C LEU A 36 2.15 -13.35 7.31
N GLY A 37 2.24 -13.40 5.98
CA GLY A 37 2.39 -14.65 5.24
C GLY A 37 1.07 -15.41 5.08
N GLU A 38 -0.06 -14.72 5.19
CA GLU A 38 -1.42 -15.26 5.07
C GLU A 38 -2.39 -14.16 4.59
N VAL A 39 -3.63 -14.55 4.23
CA VAL A 39 -4.69 -13.60 3.86
C VAL A 39 -5.15 -12.82 5.09
N VAL A 40 -5.19 -11.49 4.97
CA VAL A 40 -5.54 -10.60 6.09
C VAL A 40 -7.05 -10.48 6.24
N ASP A 41 -7.52 -10.48 7.48
CA ASP A 41 -8.95 -10.39 7.81
C ASP A 41 -9.64 -9.21 7.13
N GLY A 42 -10.66 -9.50 6.33
CA GLY A 42 -11.47 -8.47 5.68
C GLY A 42 -11.03 -8.07 4.28
N TYR A 43 -9.88 -8.55 3.80
CA TYR A 43 -9.53 -8.50 2.38
C TYR A 43 -10.16 -9.68 1.66
N LEU A 44 -11.28 -9.43 0.97
CA LEU A 44 -12.09 -10.49 0.35
C LEU A 44 -11.86 -10.62 -1.17
N SER A 45 -11.26 -9.61 -1.79
CA SER A 45 -11.00 -9.58 -3.23
C SER A 45 -9.89 -8.56 -3.54
N PRO A 46 -9.18 -8.68 -4.67
CA PRO A 46 -8.12 -7.76 -5.09
C PRO A 46 -8.70 -6.44 -5.61
N LYS A 47 -9.45 -5.71 -4.77
CA LYS A 47 -10.10 -4.45 -5.09
C LYS A 47 -9.63 -3.34 -4.17
N ALA A 48 -9.13 -2.25 -4.76
CA ALA A 48 -8.83 -1.03 -4.04
C ALA A 48 -10.12 -0.21 -3.87
N ILE A 49 -10.42 0.17 -2.62
CA ILE A 49 -11.53 1.03 -2.26
C ILE A 49 -10.97 2.32 -1.66
N LEU A 50 -11.44 3.46 -2.13
CA LEU A 50 -11.11 4.77 -1.56
C LEU A 50 -12.36 5.65 -1.52
N THR A 51 -12.31 6.71 -0.71
CA THR A 51 -13.25 7.82 -0.81
C THR A 51 -13.21 8.42 -2.23
N LYS A 52 -14.36 8.85 -2.75
CA LYS A 52 -14.45 9.49 -4.07
C LYS A 52 -13.48 10.65 -4.20
N LYS A 53 -13.34 11.47 -3.15
CA LYS A 53 -12.38 12.59 -3.12
C LYS A 53 -10.95 12.11 -3.35
N ALA A 54 -10.49 11.10 -2.62
CA ALA A 54 -9.14 10.55 -2.79
C ALA A 54 -8.97 9.90 -4.17
N THR A 55 -9.97 9.18 -4.69
CA THR A 55 -9.92 8.57 -6.02
C THR A 55 -9.79 9.62 -7.14
N HIS A 56 -10.48 10.76 -7.04
CA HIS A 56 -10.33 11.84 -8.02
C HIS A 56 -8.97 12.54 -7.93
N ALA A 57 -8.38 12.66 -6.74
CA ALA A 57 -7.01 13.12 -6.58
C ALA A 57 -6.02 12.13 -7.23
N LEU A 58 -6.22 10.83 -6.98
CA LEU A 58 -5.39 9.77 -7.54
C LEU A 58 -5.47 9.70 -9.07
N LEU A 59 -6.64 10.01 -9.66
CA LEU A 59 -6.80 10.13 -11.11
C LEU A 59 -5.86 11.19 -11.70
N LYS A 60 -5.65 12.31 -11.01
CA LYS A 60 -4.74 13.37 -11.47
C LYS A 60 -3.28 12.94 -11.40
N VAL A 61 -2.90 12.22 -10.33
CA VAL A 61 -1.57 11.60 -10.20
C VAL A 61 -1.33 10.62 -11.35
N GLN A 62 -2.27 9.70 -11.59
CA GLN A 62 -2.17 8.73 -12.69
C GLN A 62 -2.01 9.42 -14.05
N ARG A 63 -2.83 10.45 -14.33
CA ARG A 63 -2.75 11.19 -15.61
C ARG A 63 -1.42 11.90 -15.80
N GLU A 64 -0.86 12.47 -14.73
CA GLU A 64 0.46 13.11 -14.80
C GLU A 64 1.56 12.10 -15.08
N LEU A 65 1.58 10.97 -14.38
CA LEU A 65 2.55 9.91 -14.61
C LEU A 65 2.43 9.30 -16.02
N ASN A 66 1.20 9.13 -16.53
CA ASN A 66 0.97 8.59 -17.87
C ASN A 66 1.65 9.44 -18.96
N GLY A 67 1.81 10.75 -18.74
CA GLY A 67 2.54 11.64 -19.66
C GLY A 67 4.02 11.30 -19.83
N PHE A 68 4.58 10.48 -18.92
CA PHE A 68 5.96 10.01 -18.94
C PHE A 68 6.06 8.50 -19.25
N GLY A 69 4.98 7.86 -19.70
CA GLY A 69 4.94 6.40 -19.86
C GLY A 69 4.90 5.64 -18.52
N LEU A 70 4.57 6.31 -17.41
CA LEU A 70 4.53 5.73 -16.07
C LEU A 70 3.10 5.59 -15.56
N GLY A 71 2.86 4.67 -14.63
CA GLY A 71 1.55 4.45 -14.02
C GLY A 71 1.64 4.16 -12.53
N LEU A 72 0.49 4.03 -11.86
CA LEU A 72 0.44 3.63 -10.45
C LEU A 72 0.15 2.14 -10.32
N LYS A 73 0.74 1.53 -9.29
CA LYS A 73 0.37 0.22 -8.75
C LYS A 73 0.01 0.35 -7.27
N ILE A 74 -1.19 -0.10 -6.89
CA ILE A 74 -1.69 -0.05 -5.51
C ILE A 74 -1.44 -1.37 -4.79
N PHE A 75 -0.82 -1.29 -3.61
CA PHE A 75 -0.61 -2.40 -2.69
C PHE A 75 -1.67 -2.46 -1.60
N ASP A 76 -2.12 -1.31 -1.08
CA ASP A 76 -3.22 -1.22 -0.13
C ASP A 76 -4.00 0.10 -0.24
N ALA A 77 -5.28 0.09 0.15
CA ALA A 77 -6.17 1.24 0.15
C ALA A 77 -7.04 1.22 1.42
N TYR A 78 -8.37 1.28 1.34
CA TYR A 78 -9.22 1.12 2.51
C TYR A 78 -8.94 -0.21 3.23
N ARG A 79 -8.57 -0.10 4.51
CA ARG A 79 -8.26 -1.22 5.40
C ARG A 79 -9.34 -1.34 6.47
N PRO A 80 -10.18 -2.39 6.48
CA PRO A 80 -11.17 -2.62 7.52
C PRO A 80 -10.54 -2.70 8.91
N GLN A 81 -11.26 -2.31 9.96
CA GLN A 81 -10.73 -2.41 11.34
C GLN A 81 -10.29 -3.83 11.71
N LYS A 82 -11.02 -4.86 11.26
CA LYS A 82 -10.63 -6.27 11.46
C LYS A 82 -9.24 -6.62 10.91
N ALA A 83 -8.79 -6.00 9.82
CA ALA A 83 -7.43 -6.17 9.30
C ALA A 83 -6.39 -5.55 10.25
N VAL A 84 -6.68 -4.36 10.78
CA VAL A 84 -5.83 -3.71 11.80
C VAL A 84 -5.76 -4.58 13.05
N ASP A 85 -6.87 -5.15 13.48
CA ASP A 85 -6.91 -6.05 14.62
C ASP A 85 -6.10 -7.33 14.35
N HIS A 86 -6.14 -7.85 13.12
CA HIS A 86 -5.29 -8.97 12.68
C HIS A 86 -3.81 -8.59 12.79
N PHE A 87 -3.39 -7.44 12.27
CA PHE A 87 -2.01 -6.97 12.39
C PHE A 87 -1.56 -6.85 13.85
N VAL A 88 -2.45 -6.39 14.74
CA VAL A 88 -2.17 -6.30 16.17
C VAL A 88 -2.04 -7.68 16.82
N ARG A 89 -2.90 -8.65 16.49
CA ARG A 89 -2.79 -10.02 16.99
C ARG A 89 -1.49 -10.67 16.52
N TRP A 90 -1.20 -10.59 15.22
CA TRP A 90 0.05 -11.07 14.64
C TRP A 90 1.27 -10.42 15.30
N GLY A 91 1.27 -9.11 15.49
CA GLY A 91 2.41 -8.40 16.09
C GLY A 91 2.66 -8.79 17.56
N ARG A 92 1.64 -9.27 18.28
CA ARG A 92 1.75 -9.74 19.67
C ARG A 92 2.23 -11.18 19.78
N ASP A 93 2.00 -11.99 18.76
CA ASP A 93 2.58 -13.33 18.67
C ASP A 93 4.06 -13.20 18.27
N LEU A 94 4.96 -13.23 19.25
CA LEU A 94 6.39 -13.08 19.00
C LEU A 94 7.04 -14.33 18.39
N LEU A 95 6.33 -15.47 18.36
CA LEU A 95 6.85 -16.73 17.83
C LEU A 95 6.58 -16.87 16.32
N ASP A 96 5.54 -16.22 15.82
CA ASP A 96 5.31 -16.15 14.37
C ASP A 96 6.35 -15.26 13.70
N THR A 97 7.43 -15.86 13.19
CA THR A 97 8.47 -15.18 12.44
C THR A 97 8.57 -15.65 10.99
N LYS A 98 7.49 -16.24 10.43
CA LYS A 98 7.47 -16.86 9.10
C LYS A 98 8.07 -15.93 8.03
N MET A 99 7.66 -14.67 8.04
CA MET A 99 8.02 -13.68 7.03
C MET A 99 9.18 -12.75 7.44
N LYS A 100 9.84 -13.03 8.56
CA LYS A 100 10.89 -12.17 9.12
C LYS A 100 12.02 -11.89 8.14
N ALA A 101 12.55 -12.94 7.50
CA ALA A 101 13.71 -12.81 6.60
C ALA A 101 13.45 -11.87 5.42
N ILE A 102 12.19 -11.67 5.05
CA ILE A 102 11.77 -10.87 3.90
C ILE A 102 11.37 -9.46 4.35
N TYR A 103 10.47 -9.36 5.34
CA TYR A 103 9.81 -8.10 5.66
C TYR A 103 10.47 -7.33 6.81
N TYR A 104 11.20 -7.99 7.70
CA TYR A 104 11.81 -7.34 8.87
C TYR A 104 13.10 -8.05 9.32
N PRO A 105 14.07 -8.28 8.41
CA PRO A 105 15.21 -9.16 8.68
C PRO A 105 16.09 -8.66 9.83
N THR A 106 16.20 -7.34 9.97
CA THR A 106 17.08 -6.68 10.95
C THR A 106 16.34 -6.11 12.15
N VAL A 107 15.01 -6.24 12.19
CA VAL A 107 14.18 -5.72 13.28
C VAL A 107 13.64 -6.88 14.11
N GLU A 108 13.76 -6.77 15.43
CA GLU A 108 13.16 -7.74 16.34
C GLU A 108 11.64 -7.50 16.41
N LYS A 109 10.84 -8.56 16.30
CA LYS A 109 9.36 -8.45 16.21
C LYS A 109 8.75 -7.64 17.36
N ARG A 110 9.30 -7.78 18.59
CA ARG A 110 8.88 -7.01 19.78
C ARG A 110 9.02 -5.49 19.62
N HIS A 111 9.84 -5.02 18.69
CA HIS A 111 10.06 -3.60 18.42
C HIS A 111 9.12 -3.02 17.36
N LEU A 112 8.38 -3.84 16.61
CA LEU A 112 7.57 -3.35 15.48
C LEU A 112 6.49 -2.33 15.89
N PHE A 113 5.92 -2.46 17.09
CA PHE A 113 4.99 -1.45 17.63
C PHE A 113 5.72 -0.19 18.09
N ARG A 114 6.86 -0.33 18.78
CA ARG A 114 7.66 0.79 19.29
C ARG A 114 8.19 1.65 18.16
N ASP A 115 8.65 1.00 17.10
CA ASP A 115 9.28 1.64 15.95
C ASP A 115 8.23 2.12 14.91
N GLY A 116 6.94 1.93 15.20
CA GLY A 116 5.83 2.50 14.42
C GLY A 116 5.46 1.74 13.15
N TYR A 117 6.03 0.56 12.90
CA TYR A 117 5.71 -0.28 11.74
C TYR A 117 4.31 -0.90 11.82
N ILE A 118 3.84 -1.23 13.03
CA ILE A 118 2.48 -1.70 13.26
C ILE A 118 1.74 -0.71 14.17
N ALA A 119 0.58 -0.24 13.72
CA ALA A 119 -0.26 0.71 14.44
C ALA A 119 -1.60 0.09 14.86
N LYS A 120 -2.04 0.39 16.08
CA LYS A 120 -3.37 -0.03 16.59
C LYS A 120 -4.54 0.73 15.96
N LYS A 121 -4.24 1.86 15.30
CA LYS A 121 -5.20 2.69 14.56
C LYS A 121 -4.55 3.04 13.23
N SER A 122 -5.25 2.79 12.13
CA SER A 122 -4.72 3.03 10.78
C SER A 122 -5.46 4.18 10.10
N GLY A 123 -4.69 5.04 9.40
CA GLY A 123 -5.26 6.05 8.52
C GLY A 123 -6.09 5.45 7.38
N HIS A 124 -5.72 4.24 6.93
CA HIS A 124 -6.40 3.48 5.88
C HIS A 124 -7.86 3.19 6.18
N SER A 125 -8.22 3.00 7.45
CA SER A 125 -9.60 2.73 7.86
C SER A 125 -10.54 3.92 7.64
N ARG A 126 -10.00 5.11 7.35
CA ARG A 126 -10.78 6.30 6.94
C ARG A 126 -11.03 6.38 5.43
N GLY A 127 -10.35 5.56 4.62
CA GLY A 127 -10.59 5.46 3.17
C GLY A 127 -9.89 6.51 2.30
N SER A 128 -8.98 7.32 2.83
CA SER A 128 -8.22 8.32 2.07
C SER A 128 -6.71 8.15 2.19
N THR A 129 -6.25 6.97 2.61
CA THR A 129 -4.85 6.56 2.61
C THR A 129 -4.65 5.43 1.60
N VAL A 130 -3.53 5.45 0.89
CA VAL A 130 -3.20 4.48 -0.15
C VAL A 130 -1.71 4.21 -0.11
N ASP A 131 -1.34 2.94 -0.19
CA ASP A 131 0.04 2.50 -0.35
C ASP A 131 0.23 2.06 -1.80
N LEU A 132 1.20 2.66 -2.47
CA LEU A 132 1.40 2.51 -3.91
C LEU A 132 2.84 2.75 -4.33
N THR A 133 3.15 2.34 -5.56
CA THR A 133 4.40 2.65 -6.26
C THR A 133 4.12 3.14 -7.68
N ILE A 134 5.18 3.58 -8.35
CA ILE A 134 5.18 3.86 -9.79
C ILE A 134 5.59 2.59 -10.54
N ILE A 135 4.93 2.33 -11.66
CA ILE A 135 5.31 1.30 -12.63
C ILE A 135 5.64 1.94 -13.98
N ASP A 136 6.47 1.25 -14.75
CA ASP A 136 6.57 1.47 -16.19
C ASP A 136 5.30 0.91 -16.88
N LEU A 137 4.68 1.68 -17.79
CA LEU A 137 3.44 1.25 -18.45
C LEU A 137 3.67 0.24 -19.57
N GLU A 138 4.87 0.16 -20.14
CA GLU A 138 5.22 -0.83 -21.16
C GLU A 138 5.53 -2.17 -20.49
N THR A 139 6.48 -2.19 -19.55
CA THR A 139 6.95 -3.44 -18.91
C THR A 139 6.05 -3.92 -17.77
N LYS A 140 5.24 -3.02 -17.21
CA LYS A 140 4.44 -3.23 -15.98
C LYS A 140 5.27 -3.47 -14.71
N GLU A 141 6.58 -3.26 -14.79
CA GLU A 141 7.48 -3.41 -13.66
C GLU A 141 7.44 -2.18 -12.76
N ALA A 142 7.56 -2.41 -11.45
CA ALA A 142 7.68 -1.33 -10.49
C ALA A 142 9.05 -0.67 -10.60
N LEU A 143 9.07 0.67 -10.54
CA LEU A 143 10.33 1.38 -10.37
C LEU A 143 10.97 0.95 -9.06
N ASP A 144 12.28 0.73 -9.08
CA ASP A 144 13.03 0.36 -7.89
C ASP A 144 13.02 1.52 -6.88
N MET A 145 12.33 1.30 -5.76
CA MET A 145 12.24 2.24 -4.65
C MET A 145 13.29 1.98 -3.57
N GLY A 146 14.15 0.96 -3.70
CA GLY A 146 15.19 0.59 -2.74
C GLY A 146 14.71 -0.25 -1.55
N SER A 147 13.40 -0.45 -1.40
CA SER A 147 12.82 -1.44 -0.50
C SER A 147 11.48 -1.90 -1.04
N SER A 148 11.07 -3.12 -0.67
CA SER A 148 9.73 -3.62 -0.98
C SER A 148 8.65 -2.87 -0.19
N PHE A 149 7.40 -3.04 -0.63
CA PHE A 149 6.22 -2.70 0.17
C PHE A 149 6.27 -3.44 1.52
N ASP A 150 5.81 -2.78 2.59
CA ASP A 150 5.84 -3.27 3.97
C ASP A 150 7.21 -3.73 4.50
N PHE A 151 8.32 -3.25 3.91
CA PHE A 151 9.64 -3.49 4.49
C PHE A 151 9.79 -2.72 5.82
N PHE A 152 9.74 -3.43 6.93
CA PHE A 152 9.94 -2.88 8.27
C PHE A 152 11.44 -2.84 8.61
N GLY A 153 12.11 -1.83 8.08
CA GLY A 153 13.51 -1.54 8.38
C GLY A 153 13.85 -0.10 8.03
N LYS A 154 15.09 0.32 8.31
CA LYS A 154 15.52 1.69 8.02
C LYS A 154 15.45 2.01 6.53
N LEU A 155 15.63 1.02 5.63
CA LEU A 155 15.62 1.25 4.17
C LEU A 155 14.30 1.87 3.68
N SER A 156 13.16 1.58 4.33
CA SER A 156 11.87 2.15 3.95
C SER A 156 11.66 3.58 4.46
N TRP A 157 12.53 4.09 5.35
CA TRP A 157 12.39 5.45 5.86
C TRP A 157 12.65 6.47 4.76
N VAL A 158 11.78 7.49 4.66
CA VAL A 158 11.86 8.55 3.65
C VAL A 158 13.21 9.28 3.66
N LYS A 159 13.82 9.44 4.84
CA LYS A 159 15.10 10.13 5.03
C LYS A 159 16.33 9.22 4.89
N ASN A 160 16.17 7.93 4.59
CA ASN A 160 17.32 7.03 4.46
C ASN A 160 18.17 7.41 3.23
N ARG A 161 19.49 7.47 3.44
CA ARG A 161 20.50 7.78 2.41
C ARG A 161 21.25 6.55 1.88
N GLU A 162 21.08 5.39 2.51
CA GLU A 162 21.65 4.07 2.14
C GLU A 162 20.93 3.41 0.95
N ILE A 163 20.37 4.23 0.06
CA ILE A 163 19.72 3.83 -1.19
C ILE A 163 20.38 4.56 -2.36
N THR A 164 20.30 4.03 -3.57
CA THR A 164 20.96 4.62 -4.75
C THR A 164 20.38 5.99 -5.11
N SER A 165 21.11 6.78 -5.90
CA SER A 165 20.61 8.05 -6.44
C SER A 165 19.32 7.87 -7.24
N GLN A 166 19.23 6.80 -8.05
CA GLN A 166 18.03 6.49 -8.83
C GLN A 166 16.84 6.14 -7.92
N GLN A 167 17.04 5.32 -6.89
CA GLN A 167 15.98 5.00 -5.92
C GLN A 167 15.47 6.25 -5.18
N ARG A 168 16.36 7.18 -4.83
CA ARG A 168 15.97 8.48 -4.27
C ARG A 168 15.17 9.31 -5.27
N ALA A 169 15.60 9.37 -6.53
CA ALA A 169 14.89 10.09 -7.58
C ALA A 169 13.48 9.51 -7.79
N ASN A 170 13.32 8.19 -7.81
CA ASN A 170 12.03 7.52 -7.93
C ASN A 170 11.09 7.85 -6.75
N ARG A 171 11.60 7.80 -5.51
CA ARG A 171 10.85 8.21 -4.30
C ARG A 171 10.45 9.68 -4.36
N MET A 172 11.37 10.55 -4.78
CA MET A 172 11.12 11.98 -4.91
C MET A 172 10.08 12.29 -5.98
N LEU A 173 10.13 11.61 -7.12
CA LEU A 173 9.13 11.73 -8.18
C LEU A 173 7.75 11.36 -7.64
N LEU A 174 7.62 10.18 -7.04
CA LEU A 174 6.36 9.71 -6.48
C LEU A 174 5.81 10.71 -5.44
N ASN A 175 6.63 11.10 -4.47
CA ASN A 175 6.23 12.03 -3.42
C ASN A 175 5.81 13.39 -3.99
N SER A 176 6.57 13.93 -4.93
CA SER A 176 6.28 15.26 -5.51
C SER A 176 4.97 15.27 -6.27
N VAL A 177 4.68 14.25 -7.09
CA VAL A 177 3.42 14.16 -7.84
C VAL A 177 2.24 13.93 -6.88
N MET A 178 2.41 13.08 -5.87
CA MET A 178 1.38 12.85 -4.85
C MET A 178 1.04 14.14 -4.08
N LEU A 179 2.05 14.87 -3.59
CA LEU A 179 1.87 16.14 -2.86
C LEU A 179 1.19 17.21 -3.74
N LYS A 180 1.62 17.32 -5.02
CA LYS A 180 1.03 18.26 -5.99
C LYS A 180 -0.48 18.06 -6.17
N HIS A 181 -0.96 16.82 -6.07
CA HIS A 181 -2.38 16.48 -6.23
C HIS A 181 -3.14 16.31 -4.90
N GLY A 182 -2.57 16.79 -3.79
CA GLY A 182 -3.27 16.97 -2.51
C GLY A 182 -3.14 15.81 -1.53
N PHE A 183 -2.24 14.86 -1.76
CA PHE A 183 -1.84 13.88 -0.75
C PHE A 183 -0.84 14.49 0.24
N LYS A 184 -0.55 13.77 1.32
CA LYS A 184 0.42 14.14 2.36
C LYS A 184 1.28 12.93 2.69
N SER A 185 2.56 13.16 2.96
CA SER A 185 3.52 12.18 3.48
C SER A 185 3.67 12.30 4.99
#